data_AF-A0A923YUF6-F1
#
_entry.id   AF-A0A923YUF6-F1
#
_cell.length_a   1.000
_cell.length_b   1.000
_cell.length_c   1.000
_cell.angle_alpha   90.00
_cell.angle_beta   90.00
_cell.angle_gamma   90.00
#
_symmetry.space_group_name_H-M   'P 1'
#
loop_
_entity.id
_entity.type
_entity.pdbx_description
1 polymer ?
#
loop_
_entity_poly.entity_id
_entity_poly.type
_entity_poly.pdbx_seq_one_letter_code
_entity_poly.pdbx_strand_id
1 'polypeptide(L)' 'DFDKTRLVHNERHDEIASAIAREKLVKKWKREWKFALVEAGNPEWRDLWEDWFSGGEVEG' A
#
# COMPACT_ATOMS: atom_id res chain seq x y z
N ASP A 1 -18.96 8.35 0.69
CA ASP A 1 -18.88 7.12 -0.11
C ASP A 1 -17.45 6.94 -0.58
N PHE A 2 -16.67 6.13 0.13
CA PHE A 2 -15.27 5.84 -0.22
C PHE A 2 -15.11 4.32 -0.18
N ASP A 3 -15.49 3.66 -1.27
CA ASP A 3 -15.41 2.20 -1.45
C ASP A 3 -13.95 1.75 -1.69
N LYS A 4 -13.08 2.02 -0.70
CA LYS A 4 -11.68 1.59 -0.69
C LYS A 4 -11.52 0.51 0.36
N THR A 5 -11.80 -0.72 -0.05
CA THR A 5 -11.86 -1.89 0.84
C THR A 5 -10.58 -2.72 0.84
N ARG A 6 -9.65 -2.47 -0.10
CA ARG A 6 -8.45 -3.29 -0.31
C ARG A 6 -7.15 -2.49 -0.22
N LEU A 7 -6.19 -2.94 0.60
CA LEU A 7 -4.86 -2.34 0.72
C LEU A 7 -3.88 -3.04 -0.22
N VAL A 8 -3.56 -2.45 -1.38
CA VAL A 8 -2.68 -3.11 -2.37
C VAL A 8 -1.24 -2.59 -2.40
N HIS A 9 -0.95 -1.48 -1.73
CA HIS A 9 0.38 -0.87 -1.68
C HIS A 9 0.60 -0.10 -0.38
N ASN A 10 1.78 -0.24 0.21
CA ASN A 10 2.26 0.58 1.31
C ASN A 10 3.77 0.82 1.17
N GLU A 11 4.28 1.91 1.75
CA GLU A 11 5.71 2.24 1.77
C GLU A 11 6.11 2.60 3.21
N ARG A 12 7.23 2.03 3.68
CA ARG A 12 7.83 2.42 4.96
C ARG A 12 8.80 3.57 4.74
N HIS A 13 8.72 4.55 5.64
CA HIS A 13 9.62 5.69 5.65
C HIS A 13 10.11 5.93 7.08
N ASP A 14 11.39 6.27 7.24
CA ASP A 14 12.00 6.50 8.56
C ASP A 14 11.59 7.86 9.13
N GLU A 15 11.37 8.85 8.25
CA GLU A 15 11.05 10.22 8.64
C GLU A 15 9.66 10.64 8.14
N ILE A 16 8.85 11.25 9.01
CA ILE A 16 7.50 11.69 8.66
C ILE A 16 7.46 12.71 7.51
N ALA A 17 8.46 13.59 7.44
CA ALA A 17 8.58 14.57 6.36
C ALA A 17 8.75 13.88 4.99
N SER A 18 9.53 12.79 4.94
CA SER A 18 9.74 12.01 3.72
C SER A 18 8.46 11.28 3.29
N ALA A 19 7.72 10.70 4.24
CA ALA A 19 6.43 10.07 3.99
C ALA A 19 5.41 11.06 3.41
N ILE A 20 5.28 12.25 4.00
CA ILE A 20 4.36 13.30 3.53
C ILE A 20 4.73 13.78 2.12
N ALA A 21 6.02 13.98 1.86
CA ALA A 21 6.49 14.40 0.53
C ALA A 21 6.16 13.34 -0.52
N ARG A 22 6.43 12.07 -0.21
CA ARG A 22 6.12 10.92 -1.08
C ARG A 22 4.63 10.80 -1.35
N GLU A 23 3.80 10.88 -0.31
CA GLU A 23 2.34 10.83 -0.44
C GLU A 23 1.82 11.95 -1.36
N LYS A 24 2.31 13.19 -1.17
CA LYS A 24 1.95 14.33 -2.03
C LYS A 24 2.35 14.12 -3.49
N LEU A 25 3.51 13.53 -3.75
CA LEU A 25 3.95 13.19 -5.10
C LEU A 25 3.06 12.12 -5.72
N VAL A 26 2.86 10.99 -5.03
CA VAL A 26 2.04 9.88 -5.52
C VAL A 26 0.60 10.31 -5.78
N LYS A 27 0.00 11.14 -4.91
CA LYS A 27 -1.36 11.67 -5.13
C LYS A 27 -1.51 12.38 -6.48
N LYS A 28 -0.47 13.09 -6.94
CA LYS A 28 -0.45 13.84 -8.21
C LYS A 28 -0.14 12.97 -9.44
N TRP A 29 0.27 11.71 -9.27
CA TRP A 29 0.62 10.85 -10.40
C TRP A 29 -0.58 10.46 -11.24
N LYS A 30 -0.31 10.24 -12.54
CA LYS A 30 -1.24 9.56 -13.44
C LYS A 30 -1.56 8.17 -12.90
N ARG A 31 -2.77 7.69 -13.21
CA ARG A 31 -3.25 6.38 -12.72
C ARG A 31 -2.35 5.22 -13.15
N GLU A 32 -1.83 5.27 -14.37
CA GLU A 32 -0.92 4.25 -14.92
C GLU A 32 0.35 4.08 -14.08
N TRP A 33 0.91 5.17 -13.55
CA TRP A 33 2.12 5.10 -12.72
C TRP A 33 1.83 4.54 -11.34
N LYS A 34 0.62 4.77 -10.80
CA LYS A 34 0.18 4.13 -9.56
C LYS A 34 0.01 2.62 -9.77
N PHE A 35 -0.47 2.19 -10.94
CA PHE A 35 -0.57 0.78 -11.29
C PHE A 35 0.81 0.13 -11.43
N ALA A 36 1.72 0.75 -12.18
CA ALA A 36 3.09 0.25 -12.28
C ALA A 36 3.78 0.16 -10.92
N LEU A 37 3.52 1.10 -10.01
CA LEU A 37 4.04 1.06 -8.64
C LEU A 37 3.48 -0.14 -7.86
N VAL A 38 2.17 -0.38 -7.94
CA VAL A 38 1.51 -1.55 -7.30
C VAL A 38 2.03 -2.83 -7.91
N GLU A 39 2.04 -2.96 -9.24
CA GLU A 39 2.47 -4.17 -9.95
C GLU A 39 3.93 -4.54 -9.66
N ALA A 40 4.80 -3.54 -9.44
CA ALA A 40 6.20 -3.78 -9.08
C ALA A 40 6.37 -4.38 -7.68
N GLY A 41 5.51 -4.03 -6.71
CA GLY A 41 5.59 -4.50 -5.32
C GLY A 41 4.61 -5.62 -4.96
N ASN A 42 3.52 -5.74 -5.71
CA ASN A 42 2.39 -6.63 -5.49
C ASN A 42 1.73 -6.99 -6.83
N PRO A 43 2.40 -7.79 -7.69
CA PRO A 43 1.93 -8.11 -9.04
C PRO A 43 0.60 -8.87 -9.05
N GLU A 44 0.27 -9.57 -7.96
CA GLU A 44 -0.97 -10.33 -7.81
C GLU A 44 -2.10 -9.51 -7.18
N TRP A 45 -1.85 -8.24 -6.85
CA TRP A 45 -2.85 -7.33 -6.26
C TRP A 45 -3.50 -7.89 -4.99
N ARG A 46 -2.72 -8.62 -4.18
CA ARG A 46 -3.15 -9.17 -2.90
C ARG A 46 -3.57 -8.07 -1.94
N ASP A 47 -4.50 -8.37 -1.03
CA ASP A 47 -4.83 -7.45 0.05
C ASP A 47 -3.78 -7.56 1.16
N LEU A 48 -2.89 -6.57 1.21
CA LEU A 48 -1.83 -6.48 2.21
C LEU A 48 -2.38 -6.29 3.62
N TRP A 49 -3.65 -5.89 3.78
CA TRP A 49 -4.30 -5.87 5.07
C TRP A 49 -4.51 -7.31 5.59
N GLU A 50 -5.04 -8.21 4.76
CA GLU A 50 -5.22 -9.63 5.13
C GLU A 50 -3.89 -10.32 5.44
N ASP A 51 -2.85 -10.03 4.66
CA ASP A 51 -1.49 -10.54 4.89
C ASP A 51 -0.93 -10.13 6.27
N TRP A 52 -1.33 -8.96 6.79
CA TRP A 52 -0.85 -8.46 8.08
C TRP A 52 -1.51 -9.17 9.28
N PHE A 53 -2.76 -9.62 9.15
CA PHE A 53 -3.52 -10.26 10.23
C PHE A 53 -3.54 -11.79 10.15
N SER A 54 -3.19 -12.37 9.00
CA SER A 54 -3.08 -13.82 8.82
C SER A 54 -1.83 -14.44 9.46
N GLY A 55 -0.88 -13.63 9.94
CA GLY A 55 0.33 -14.10 10.66
C GLY A 55 0.13 -14.40 12.16
N GLY A 56 -1.11 -14.39 12.65
CA GLY A 56 -1.45 -14.60 14.06
C GLY A 56 -2.28 -15.86 14.30
N GLU A 57 -1.78 -17.04 13.92
CA GLU A 57 -2.19 -18.25 14.63
C GLU A 57 -1.61 -18.16 16.04
N VAL A 58 -2.45 -17.69 16.97
CA VAL A 58 -2.21 -17.84 18.40
C VAL A 58 -2.27 -19.33 18.68
N GLU A 59 -1.11 -19.99 18.72
CA GLU A 59 -0.96 -21.27 19.40
C GLU A 59 -1.41 -21.06 20.86
N GLY A 60 -2.42 -21.83 21.27
CA GLY A 60 -3.01 -21.80 22.61
C GLY A 60 -2.10 -22.36 23.70
#